data_AF-A0A8C3NE10-F1
#
_entry.id   AF-A0A8C3NE10-F1
#
_cell.length_a   1.000
_cell.length_b   1.000
_cell.length_c   1.000
_cell.angle_alpha   90.00
_cell.angle_beta   90.00
_cell.angle_gamma   90.00
#
_symmetry.space_group_name_H-M   'P 1'
#
loop_
_entity.id
_entity.type
_entity.pdbx_description
1 polymer ?
#
loop_
_entity_poly.entity_id
_entity_poly.type
_entity_poly.pdbx_seq_one_letter_code
_entity_poly.pdbx_strand_id
1 'polypeptide(L)'
;RSLCCGVDVLRWFRDVHVQLLLSFGLLVAFLSRYGPGSAAIIILITAFSIQWAVLMQGMLRFLLNGKIYVGAQSADFCTAAVLISAGAVLGRLNPVQLLLLALLEVTLCTLNEFILLSLMGVSDRGGSLTMHTFGAYFGLMVSRVLYQPHKDKRKREEQPVLFPAGTIYLWIFWPSFTSTTTVHHDAENWAALNSYFSLVASTSHAGALHGAHSPDHVLLHQVQIQDATLAAMAVMGMAGEMLLTPFGALIAGFLVGLISPLVLDAPSWGRHNP
;
A
#
# COMPACT_ATOMS: atom_id res chain seq x y z
N ARG A 1 23.23 -25.56 18.85
CA ARG A 1 22.95 -25.20 17.43
C ARG A 1 21.45 -25.21 17.07
N SER A 2 20.57 -25.96 17.77
CA SER A 2 19.11 -25.92 17.51
C SER A 2 18.38 -24.70 18.11
N LEU A 3 18.86 -24.15 19.24
CA LEU A 3 18.21 -23.00 19.89
C LEU A 3 18.40 -21.64 19.20
N CYS A 4 19.50 -21.40 18.48
CA CYS A 4 19.66 -20.13 17.74
C CYS A 4 18.65 -20.02 16.59
N CYS A 5 18.42 -21.12 15.86
CA CYS A 5 17.47 -21.16 14.73
C CYS A 5 16.03 -20.82 15.18
N GLY A 6 15.63 -21.25 16.38
CA GLY A 6 14.32 -20.92 16.93
C GLY A 6 14.17 -19.45 17.34
N VAL A 7 15.22 -18.84 17.90
CA VAL A 7 15.21 -17.41 18.32
C VAL A 7 15.24 -16.49 17.10
N ASP A 8 15.96 -16.86 16.04
CA ASP A 8 16.03 -16.08 14.81
C ASP A 8 14.72 -16.15 14.02
N VAL A 9 14.05 -17.31 13.96
CA VAL A 9 12.71 -17.43 13.35
C VAL A 9 11.65 -16.68 14.15
N LEU A 10 11.70 -16.72 15.49
CA LEU A 10 10.79 -15.95 16.34
C LEU A 10 11.05 -14.44 16.25
N ARG A 11 12.31 -13.99 16.15
CA ARG A 11 12.65 -12.58 15.89
C ARG A 11 12.16 -12.14 14.52
N TRP A 12 12.43 -12.92 13.47
CA TRP A 12 12.03 -12.59 12.10
C TRP A 12 10.50 -12.58 11.93
N PHE A 13 9.81 -13.59 12.48
CA PHE A 13 8.34 -13.61 12.51
C PHE A 13 7.77 -12.45 13.33
N ARG A 14 8.33 -12.15 14.50
CA ARG A 14 7.91 -11.02 15.32
C ARG A 14 8.14 -9.70 14.59
N ASP A 15 9.29 -9.50 13.96
CA ASP A 15 9.65 -8.21 13.37
C ASP A 15 8.82 -7.96 12.09
N VAL A 16 8.61 -8.97 11.24
CA VAL A 16 7.74 -8.87 10.06
C VAL A 16 6.26 -8.74 10.45
N HIS A 17 5.78 -9.56 11.39
CA HIS A 17 4.37 -9.55 11.79
C HIS A 17 4.03 -8.30 12.61
N VAL A 18 4.92 -7.81 13.49
CA VAL A 18 4.75 -6.52 14.18
C VAL A 18 4.80 -5.38 13.17
N GLN A 19 5.72 -5.42 12.21
CA GLN A 19 5.82 -4.37 11.19
C GLN A 19 4.60 -4.35 10.26
N LEU A 20 4.02 -5.50 9.93
CA LEU A 20 2.77 -5.62 9.19
C LEU A 20 1.57 -5.21 10.02
N LEU A 21 1.41 -5.70 11.25
CA LEU A 21 0.32 -5.32 12.15
C LEU A 21 0.34 -3.82 12.46
N LEU A 22 1.53 -3.23 12.55
CA LEU A 22 1.71 -1.80 12.78
C LEU A 22 1.46 -1.00 11.50
N SER A 23 1.90 -1.47 10.33
CA SER A 23 1.54 -0.91 9.02
C SER A 23 0.02 -0.95 8.77
N PHE A 24 -0.64 -2.06 9.13
CA PHE A 24 -2.09 -2.21 9.09
C PHE A 24 -2.80 -1.33 10.12
N GLY A 25 -2.29 -1.22 11.34
CA GLY A 25 -2.83 -0.36 12.39
C GLY A 25 -2.79 1.13 12.04
N LEU A 26 -1.82 1.55 11.23
CA LEU A 26 -1.69 2.93 10.76
C LEU A 26 -2.50 3.23 9.50
N LEU A 27 -2.69 2.23 8.64
CA LEU A 27 -3.66 2.31 7.55
C LEU A 27 -5.10 2.30 8.09
N VAL A 28 -5.37 1.51 9.13
CA VAL A 28 -6.59 1.60 9.96
C VAL A 28 -6.72 3.02 10.52
N ALA A 29 -5.67 3.62 11.10
CA ALA A 29 -5.72 4.99 11.62
C ALA A 29 -6.00 6.03 10.52
N PHE A 30 -5.42 5.89 9.33
CA PHE A 30 -5.70 6.73 8.16
C PHE A 30 -7.15 6.60 7.69
N LEU A 31 -7.69 5.39 7.64
CA LEU A 31 -9.07 5.10 7.23
C LEU A 31 -10.09 5.39 8.35
N SER A 32 -9.65 5.49 9.60
CA SER A 32 -10.48 5.80 10.77
C SER A 32 -11.04 7.23 10.78
N ARG A 33 -10.60 8.06 9.81
CA ARG A 33 -11.01 9.46 9.63
C ARG A 33 -12.48 9.68 9.24
N TYR A 34 -13.23 8.61 8.95
CA TYR A 34 -14.58 8.72 8.36
C TYR A 34 -15.73 8.41 9.31
N GLY A 35 -15.47 8.25 10.60
CA GLY A 35 -16.52 8.25 11.63
C GLY A 35 -16.21 7.37 12.85
N PRO A 36 -16.90 7.61 13.98
CA PRO A 36 -16.80 6.75 15.15
C PRO A 36 -17.21 5.32 14.76
N GLY A 37 -16.26 4.39 14.79
CA GLY A 37 -16.46 2.97 14.41
C GLY A 37 -15.75 2.52 13.13
N SER A 38 -15.19 3.44 12.33
CA SER A 38 -14.41 3.08 11.13
C SER A 38 -13.15 2.27 11.46
N ALA A 39 -12.46 2.58 12.56
CA ALA A 39 -11.33 1.79 13.07
C ALA A 39 -11.69 0.30 13.27
N ALA A 40 -12.82 0.04 13.93
CA ALA A 40 -13.29 -1.31 14.22
C ALA A 40 -13.66 -2.07 12.93
N ILE A 41 -14.26 -1.37 11.95
CA ILE A 41 -14.59 -1.96 10.65
C ILE A 41 -13.33 -2.35 9.90
N ILE A 42 -12.30 -1.49 9.86
CA ILE A 42 -11.05 -1.82 9.18
C ILE A 42 -10.34 -2.97 9.89
N ILE A 43 -10.28 -2.98 11.22
CA ILE A 43 -9.72 -4.13 11.98
C ILE A 43 -10.46 -5.43 11.64
N LEU A 44 -11.80 -5.38 11.57
CA LEU A 44 -12.61 -6.54 11.19
C LEU A 44 -12.29 -7.02 9.77
N ILE A 45 -12.18 -6.10 8.80
CA ILE A 45 -11.81 -6.42 7.42
C ILE A 45 -10.41 -7.01 7.36
N THR A 46 -9.43 -6.43 8.03
CA THR A 46 -8.06 -6.95 8.11
C THR A 46 -8.04 -8.37 8.67
N ALA A 47 -8.71 -8.61 9.80
CA ALA A 47 -8.76 -9.93 10.42
C ALA A 47 -9.43 -10.98 9.52
N PHE A 48 -10.50 -10.59 8.82
CA PHE A 48 -11.18 -11.44 7.85
C PHE A 48 -10.29 -11.74 6.63
N SER A 49 -9.66 -10.73 6.04
CA SER A 49 -8.79 -10.85 4.87
C SER A 49 -7.60 -11.77 5.15
N ILE A 50 -6.96 -11.66 6.32
CA ILE A 50 -5.84 -12.54 6.69
C ILE A 50 -6.30 -14.01 6.73
N GLN A 51 -7.42 -14.29 7.42
CA GLN A 51 -7.95 -15.65 7.52
C GLN A 51 -8.31 -16.22 6.15
N TRP A 52 -8.97 -15.43 5.32
CA TRP A 52 -9.37 -15.85 3.98
C TRP A 52 -8.17 -16.01 3.04
N ALA A 53 -7.15 -15.15 3.14
CA ALA A 53 -5.95 -15.23 2.32
C ALA A 53 -5.13 -16.48 2.65
N VAL A 54 -4.95 -16.81 3.93
CA VAL A 54 -4.29 -18.06 4.36
C VAL A 54 -5.02 -19.28 3.78
N LEU A 55 -6.36 -19.28 3.82
CA LEU A 55 -7.17 -20.37 3.29
C LEU A 55 -7.03 -20.47 1.76
N MET A 56 -7.22 -19.37 1.03
CA MET A 56 -7.15 -19.34 -0.44
C MET A 56 -5.79 -19.79 -0.97
N GLN A 57 -4.70 -19.30 -0.36
CA GLN A 57 -3.37 -19.71 -0.75
C GLN A 57 -3.08 -21.17 -0.38
N GLY A 58 -3.57 -21.62 0.77
CA GLY A 58 -3.50 -23.01 1.19
C GLY A 58 -4.19 -23.94 0.20
N MET A 59 -5.40 -23.58 -0.23
CA MET A 59 -6.15 -24.32 -1.26
C MET A 59 -5.44 -24.35 -2.60
N LEU A 60 -4.93 -23.21 -3.08
CA LEU A 60 -4.24 -23.12 -4.36
C LEU A 60 -2.96 -23.98 -4.38
N ARG A 61 -2.16 -23.92 -3.32
CA ARG A 61 -0.94 -24.74 -3.17
C ARG A 61 -1.25 -26.22 -2.98
N PHE A 62 -2.35 -26.54 -2.28
CA PHE A 62 -2.82 -27.92 -2.15
C PHE A 62 -3.23 -28.52 -3.49
N LEU A 63 -3.94 -27.76 -4.34
CA LEU A 63 -4.32 -28.20 -5.69
C LEU A 63 -3.10 -28.52 -6.58
N LEU A 64 -1.98 -27.82 -6.36
CA LEU A 64 -0.76 -28.00 -7.15
C LEU A 64 0.13 -29.13 -6.63
N ASN A 65 0.33 -29.21 -5.30
CA ASN A 65 1.38 -30.04 -4.70
C ASN A 65 0.88 -31.02 -3.61
N GLY A 66 -0.44 -31.09 -3.37
CA GLY A 66 -1.05 -31.97 -2.37
C GLY A 66 -0.70 -31.65 -0.91
N LYS A 67 -0.04 -30.50 -0.64
CA LYS A 67 0.37 -30.05 0.70
C LYS A 67 -0.03 -28.60 0.94
N ILE A 68 -0.59 -28.34 2.12
CA ILE A 68 -0.90 -26.97 2.58
C ILE A 68 0.35 -26.43 3.28
N TYR A 69 1.05 -25.51 2.61
CA TYR A 69 2.08 -24.69 3.25
C TYR A 69 1.50 -23.31 3.58
N VAL A 70 1.51 -22.98 4.87
CA VAL A 70 1.08 -21.67 5.38
C VAL A 70 2.31 -20.75 5.42
N GLY A 71 2.36 -19.78 4.51
CA GLY A 71 3.32 -18.68 4.55
C GLY A 71 2.59 -17.41 4.98
N ALA A 72 2.97 -16.82 6.11
CA ALA A 72 2.28 -15.63 6.66
C ALA A 72 2.44 -14.39 5.77
N GLN A 73 3.60 -14.24 5.14
CA GLN A 73 3.97 -13.02 4.39
C GLN A 73 3.05 -12.71 3.20
N SER A 74 2.68 -13.74 2.43
CA SER A 74 1.80 -13.58 1.26
C SER A 74 0.34 -13.27 1.67
N ALA A 75 -0.13 -13.77 2.82
CA ALA A 75 -1.49 -13.49 3.30
C ALA A 75 -1.66 -12.02 3.71
N ASP A 76 -0.61 -11.46 4.32
CA ASP A 76 -0.56 -10.06 4.69
C ASP A 76 -0.52 -9.17 3.43
N PHE A 77 0.20 -9.55 2.38
CA PHE A 77 0.24 -8.78 1.13
C PHE A 77 -1.11 -8.61 0.44
N CYS A 78 -1.90 -9.68 0.35
CA CYS A 78 -3.27 -9.57 -0.16
C CYS A 78 -4.20 -8.78 0.78
N THR A 79 -3.95 -8.83 2.08
CA THR A 79 -4.68 -7.98 3.03
C THR A 79 -4.35 -6.50 2.83
N ALA A 80 -3.09 -6.17 2.51
CA ALA A 80 -2.68 -4.80 2.17
C ALA A 80 -3.37 -4.30 0.90
N ALA A 81 -3.47 -5.14 -0.13
CA ALA A 81 -4.21 -4.80 -1.34
C ALA A 81 -5.69 -4.45 -1.04
N VAL A 82 -6.37 -5.27 -0.24
CA VAL A 82 -7.77 -5.02 0.18
C VAL A 82 -7.92 -3.67 0.86
N LEU A 83 -6.96 -3.28 1.69
CA LEU A 83 -7.05 -2.03 2.41
C LEU A 83 -6.74 -0.82 1.52
N ILE A 84 -5.86 -0.96 0.53
CA ILE A 84 -5.69 0.04 -0.54
C ILE A 84 -7.01 0.22 -1.30
N SER A 85 -7.65 -0.87 -1.69
CA SER A 85 -8.96 -0.85 -2.35
C SER A 85 -10.04 -0.23 -1.48
N ALA A 86 -10.07 -0.58 -0.19
CA ALA A 86 -11.00 -0.01 0.79
C ALA A 86 -10.88 1.51 0.86
N GLY A 87 -9.66 2.07 0.74
CA GLY A 87 -9.44 3.51 0.65
C GLY A 87 -10.17 4.20 -0.51
N ALA A 88 -10.31 3.54 -1.67
CA ALA A 88 -10.97 4.08 -2.85
C ALA A 88 -12.52 4.04 -2.78
N VAL A 89 -13.08 3.19 -1.92
CA VAL A 89 -14.53 2.98 -1.76
C VAL A 89 -15.04 3.39 -0.38
N LEU A 90 -14.17 3.99 0.45
CA LEU A 90 -14.49 4.31 1.82
C LEU A 90 -15.60 5.36 1.91
N GLY A 91 -16.57 5.11 2.79
CA GLY A 91 -17.78 5.93 2.94
C GLY A 91 -18.87 5.68 1.90
N ARG A 92 -18.64 4.81 0.91
CA ARG A 92 -19.66 4.36 -0.06
C ARG A 92 -20.24 2.98 0.26
N LEU A 93 -19.48 2.15 0.97
CA LEU A 93 -19.86 0.79 1.33
C LEU A 93 -20.15 0.66 2.83
N ASN A 94 -21.12 -0.18 3.17
CA ASN A 94 -21.36 -0.60 4.54
C ASN A 94 -20.39 -1.75 4.94
N PRO A 95 -20.29 -2.11 6.24
CA PRO A 95 -19.33 -3.12 6.70
C PRO A 95 -19.50 -4.50 6.03
N VAL A 96 -20.74 -4.92 5.76
CA VAL A 96 -21.02 -6.21 5.10
C VAL A 96 -20.56 -6.19 3.64
N GLN A 97 -20.77 -5.08 2.94
CA GLN A 97 -20.29 -4.91 1.57
C GLN A 97 -18.75 -4.86 1.50
N LEU A 98 -18.09 -4.29 2.52
CA LEU A 98 -16.63 -4.32 2.61
C LEU A 98 -16.08 -5.74 2.89
N LEU A 99 -16.79 -6.56 3.68
CA LEU A 99 -16.44 -7.98 3.84
C LEU A 99 -16.62 -8.76 2.53
N LEU A 100 -17.68 -8.48 1.77
CA LEU A 100 -17.88 -9.08 0.44
C LEU A 100 -16.80 -8.66 -0.56
N LEU A 101 -16.40 -7.38 -0.53
CA LEU A 101 -15.29 -6.86 -1.31
C LEU A 101 -14.01 -7.63 -0.98
N ALA A 102 -13.67 -7.73 0.31
CA ALA A 102 -12.49 -8.45 0.79
C ALA A 102 -12.50 -9.93 0.37
N LEU A 103 -13.66 -10.60 0.43
CA LEU A 103 -13.81 -11.99 0.01
C LEU A 103 -13.42 -12.16 -1.47
N LEU A 104 -13.98 -11.34 -2.36
CA LEU A 104 -13.67 -11.38 -3.79
C LEU A 104 -12.23 -10.99 -4.08
N GLU A 105 -11.78 -9.89 -3.48
CA GLU A 105 -10.49 -9.28 -3.79
C GLU A 105 -9.33 -10.17 -3.37
N VAL A 106 -9.39 -10.79 -2.18
CA VAL A 106 -8.34 -11.73 -1.74
C VAL A 106 -8.27 -12.95 -2.65
N THR A 107 -9.41 -13.49 -3.09
CA THR A 107 -9.43 -14.61 -4.05
C THR A 107 -8.74 -14.23 -5.36
N LEU A 108 -9.02 -13.04 -5.90
CA LEU A 108 -8.38 -12.56 -7.12
C LEU A 108 -6.90 -12.19 -6.91
N CYS A 109 -6.56 -11.59 -5.77
CA CYS A 109 -5.19 -11.23 -5.40
C CYS A 109 -4.31 -12.48 -5.32
N THR A 110 -4.76 -13.51 -4.60
CA THR A 110 -4.02 -14.77 -4.47
C THR A 110 -3.82 -15.49 -5.80
N LEU A 111 -4.81 -15.44 -6.69
CA LEU A 111 -4.65 -15.95 -8.06
C LEU A 111 -3.66 -15.12 -8.88
N ASN A 112 -3.75 -13.79 -8.80
CA ASN A 112 -2.86 -12.87 -9.49
C ASN A 112 -1.40 -13.06 -9.04
N GLU A 113 -1.16 -13.15 -7.74
CA GLU A 113 0.15 -13.42 -7.16
C GLU A 113 0.71 -14.77 -7.65
N PHE A 114 -0.12 -15.82 -7.68
CA PHE A 114 0.30 -17.11 -8.20
C PHE A 114 0.70 -17.04 -9.67
N ILE A 115 -0.09 -16.37 -10.51
CA ILE A 115 0.23 -16.21 -11.93
C ILE A 115 1.54 -15.43 -12.11
N LEU A 116 1.68 -14.27 -11.48
CA LEU A 116 2.86 -13.41 -11.64
C LEU A 116 4.12 -14.07 -11.09
N LEU A 117 4.09 -14.53 -9.84
CA LEU A 117 5.29 -15.00 -9.16
C LEU A 117 5.65 -16.44 -9.53
N SER A 118 4.66 -17.32 -9.69
CA SER A 118 4.92 -18.75 -9.91
C SER A 118 4.93 -19.15 -11.38
N LEU A 119 4.03 -18.61 -12.21
CA LEU A 119 3.95 -18.99 -13.62
C LEU A 119 4.81 -18.11 -14.53
N MET A 120 4.82 -16.79 -14.30
CA MET A 120 5.55 -15.83 -15.13
C MET A 120 6.97 -15.54 -14.62
N GLY A 121 7.28 -15.89 -13.37
CA GLY A 121 8.59 -15.66 -12.76
C GLY A 121 8.90 -14.18 -12.52
N VAL A 122 7.88 -13.34 -12.34
CA VAL A 122 8.04 -11.92 -12.01
C VAL A 122 8.62 -11.80 -10.59
N SER A 123 9.64 -10.96 -10.41
CA SER A 123 10.13 -10.59 -9.08
C SER A 123 9.42 -9.32 -8.63
N ASP A 124 8.52 -9.43 -7.65
CA ASP A 124 7.77 -8.30 -7.09
C ASP A 124 7.69 -8.42 -5.56
N ARG A 125 8.85 -8.57 -4.91
CA ARG A 125 8.89 -8.93 -3.48
C ARG A 125 8.30 -7.87 -2.56
N GLY A 126 8.46 -6.58 -2.89
CA GLY A 126 7.83 -5.48 -2.16
C GLY A 126 6.45 -5.06 -2.71
N GLY A 127 5.86 -5.81 -3.63
CA GLY A 127 4.45 -5.70 -4.01
C GLY A 127 4.02 -4.49 -4.82
N SER A 128 4.92 -3.90 -5.62
CA SER A 128 4.53 -2.84 -6.55
C SER A 128 3.38 -3.28 -7.46
N LEU A 129 3.44 -4.51 -7.99
CA LEU A 129 2.45 -5.03 -8.92
C LEU A 129 1.31 -5.79 -8.20
N THR A 130 1.68 -6.75 -7.37
CA THR A 130 0.79 -7.69 -6.69
C THR A 130 -0.03 -7.05 -5.58
N MET A 131 0.45 -5.98 -4.95
CA MET A 131 -0.26 -5.27 -3.88
C MET A 131 -0.76 -3.89 -4.33
N HIS A 132 0.17 -2.98 -4.62
CA HIS A 132 -0.14 -1.57 -4.83
C HIS A 132 -0.92 -1.34 -6.12
N THR A 133 -0.41 -1.85 -7.25
CA THR A 133 -1.06 -1.73 -8.55
C THR A 133 -2.39 -2.48 -8.53
N PHE A 134 -2.40 -3.75 -8.13
CA PHE A 134 -3.61 -4.56 -8.06
C PHE A 134 -4.70 -3.90 -7.20
N GLY A 135 -4.40 -3.56 -5.94
CA GLY A 135 -5.37 -2.94 -5.03
C GLY A 135 -5.84 -1.57 -5.51
N ALA A 136 -4.94 -0.70 -6.01
CA ALA A 136 -5.35 0.60 -6.53
C ALA A 136 -6.33 0.48 -7.69
N TYR A 137 -6.04 -0.37 -8.69
CA TYR A 137 -6.93 -0.55 -9.84
C TYR A 137 -8.22 -1.27 -9.47
N PHE A 138 -8.17 -2.29 -8.61
CA PHE A 138 -9.37 -2.99 -8.14
C PHE A 138 -10.31 -2.02 -7.41
N GLY A 139 -9.81 -1.29 -6.43
CA GLY A 139 -10.55 -0.28 -5.69
C GLY A 139 -11.13 0.82 -6.59
N LEU A 140 -10.34 1.31 -7.57
CA LEU A 140 -10.83 2.30 -8.55
C LEU A 140 -11.95 1.74 -9.41
N MET A 141 -11.85 0.49 -9.89
CA MET A 141 -12.92 -0.13 -10.69
C MET A 141 -14.20 -0.27 -9.89
N VAL A 142 -14.12 -0.74 -8.64
CA VAL A 142 -15.28 -0.84 -7.76
C VAL A 142 -15.85 0.55 -7.46
N SER A 143 -14.99 1.54 -7.18
CA SER A 143 -15.41 2.93 -6.94
C SER A 143 -16.15 3.53 -8.14
N ARG A 144 -15.74 3.19 -9.38
CA ARG A 144 -16.41 3.59 -10.63
C ARG A 144 -17.76 2.90 -10.81
N VAL A 145 -17.85 1.60 -10.53
CA VAL A 145 -19.12 0.85 -10.59
C VAL A 145 -20.14 1.38 -9.57
N LEU A 146 -19.67 1.82 -8.40
CA LEU A 146 -20.51 2.35 -7.32
C LEU A 146 -20.83 3.85 -7.44
N TYR A 147 -20.36 4.53 -8.50
CA TYR A 147 -20.49 5.98 -8.63
C TYR A 147 -21.95 6.45 -8.65
N GLN A 148 -22.31 7.40 -7.80
CA GLN A 148 -23.66 7.98 -7.72
C GLN A 148 -23.61 9.51 -7.89
N PRO A 149 -24.03 10.07 -9.04
CA PRO A 149 -23.84 11.49 -9.39
C PRO A 149 -24.39 12.51 -8.38
N HIS A 150 -25.46 12.15 -7.67
CA HIS A 150 -26.16 13.05 -6.75
C HIS A 150 -25.66 12.97 -5.30
N LYS A 151 -25.03 11.84 -4.89
CA LYS A 151 -24.50 11.65 -3.54
C LYS A 151 -23.01 11.98 -3.43
N ASP A 152 -22.27 11.87 -4.53
CA ASP A 152 -20.82 12.10 -4.57
C ASP A 152 -20.42 13.59 -4.74
N LYS A 153 -21.36 14.53 -4.65
CA LYS A 153 -21.07 15.97 -4.52
C LYS A 153 -20.59 16.28 -3.09
N ARG A 154 -19.43 15.74 -2.70
CA ARG A 154 -18.83 16.06 -1.39
C ARG A 154 -18.21 17.45 -1.40
N LYS A 155 -18.60 18.29 -0.44
CA LYS A 155 -17.79 19.44 -0.01
C LYS A 155 -16.47 18.89 0.54
N ARG A 156 -15.36 19.57 0.24
CA ARG A 156 -14.04 19.27 0.78
C ARG A 156 -14.09 19.50 2.29
N GLU A 157 -14.40 18.47 3.07
CA GLU A 157 -14.37 18.54 4.53
C GLU A 157 -12.93 18.74 5.01
N GLU A 158 -12.79 19.55 6.05
CA GLU A 158 -11.50 19.88 6.69
C GLU A 158 -10.83 18.59 7.18
N GLN A 159 -9.56 18.41 6.80
CA GLN A 159 -8.85 17.18 7.14
C GLN A 159 -8.35 17.22 8.59
N PRO A 160 -8.64 16.20 9.41
CA PRO A 160 -8.24 16.20 10.82
C PRO A 160 -6.74 15.99 11.01
N VAL A 161 -6.24 16.49 12.14
CA VAL A 161 -4.84 16.59 12.59
C VAL A 161 -4.08 15.25 12.72
N LEU A 162 -4.77 14.11 12.61
CA LEU A 162 -4.17 12.76 12.63
C LEU A 162 -3.57 12.34 11.26
N PHE A 163 -3.85 13.10 10.21
CA PHE A 163 -3.43 12.86 8.82
C PHE A 163 -1.90 12.71 8.59
N PRO A 164 -0.99 13.45 9.26
CA PRO A 164 0.45 13.29 9.04
C PRO A 164 1.09 12.12 9.81
N ALA A 165 0.51 11.64 10.91
CA ALA A 165 1.17 10.64 11.77
C ALA A 165 1.33 9.28 11.05
N GLY A 166 0.30 8.84 10.32
CA GLY A 166 0.36 7.61 9.52
C GLY A 166 1.42 7.67 8.43
N THR A 167 1.49 8.78 7.69
CA THR A 167 2.46 8.98 6.61
C THR A 167 3.88 9.10 7.14
N ILE A 168 4.11 9.82 8.24
CA ILE A 168 5.43 9.91 8.89
C ILE A 168 5.90 8.52 9.32
N TYR A 169 5.01 7.73 9.93
CA TYR A 169 5.36 6.38 10.33
C TYR A 169 5.73 5.52 9.11
N LEU A 170 4.89 5.52 8.06
CA LEU A 170 5.19 4.79 6.83
C LEU A 170 6.55 5.23 6.27
N TRP A 171 6.80 6.53 6.18
CA TRP A 171 8.05 7.09 5.68
C TRP A 171 9.29 6.59 6.45
N ILE A 172 9.19 6.48 7.79
CA ILE A 172 10.29 6.00 8.65
C ILE A 172 10.50 4.49 8.51
N PHE A 173 9.43 3.69 8.48
CA PHE A 173 9.51 2.23 8.60
C PHE A 173 9.47 1.49 7.26
N TRP A 174 9.17 2.17 6.15
CA TRP A 174 9.09 1.55 4.82
C TRP A 174 10.40 0.92 4.34
N PRO A 175 11.58 1.55 4.49
CA PRO A 175 12.84 0.92 4.10
C PRO A 175 13.05 -0.45 4.75
N SER A 176 12.79 -0.56 6.05
CA SER A 176 12.86 -1.82 6.79
C SER A 176 11.85 -2.85 6.31
N PHE A 177 10.66 -2.40 5.89
CA PHE A 177 9.63 -3.30 5.37
C PHE A 177 10.14 -3.91 4.07
N THR A 178 10.64 -3.09 3.15
CA THR A 178 11.15 -3.57 1.87
C THR A 178 12.33 -4.53 2.00
N SER A 179 13.27 -4.30 2.93
CA SER A 179 14.40 -5.22 3.12
C SER A 179 13.98 -6.58 3.66
N THR A 180 13.04 -6.63 4.61
CA THR A 180 12.56 -7.90 5.18
C THR A 180 11.77 -8.76 4.18
N THR A 181 11.29 -8.17 3.09
CA THR A 181 10.64 -8.90 2.01
C THR A 181 11.59 -9.53 1.00
N THR A 182 12.88 -9.20 1.06
CA THR A 182 13.89 -9.77 0.16
C THR A 182 14.51 -11.06 0.71
N VAL A 183 14.86 -11.99 -0.19
CA VAL A 183 15.32 -13.34 0.16
C VAL A 183 16.86 -13.46 0.18
N HIS A 184 17.56 -12.49 -0.43
CA HIS A 184 19.02 -12.52 -0.56
C HIS A 184 19.66 -11.47 0.34
N HIS A 185 20.54 -11.92 1.23
CA HIS A 185 21.24 -11.10 2.22
C HIS A 185 22.01 -9.91 1.58
N ASP A 186 22.44 -10.03 0.32
CA ASP A 186 23.12 -8.97 -0.43
C ASP A 186 22.14 -7.95 -1.05
N ALA A 187 20.90 -8.36 -1.36
CA ALA A 187 19.85 -7.50 -1.91
C ALA A 187 19.07 -6.75 -0.81
N GLU A 188 19.07 -7.27 0.42
CA GLU A 188 18.42 -6.66 1.60
C GLU A 188 18.88 -5.22 1.83
N ASN A 189 20.19 -4.98 1.76
CA ASN A 189 20.76 -3.65 1.98
C ASN A 189 20.35 -2.65 0.88
N TRP A 190 20.31 -3.10 -0.38
CA TRP A 190 19.93 -2.25 -1.50
C TRP A 190 18.43 -1.93 -1.50
N ALA A 191 17.57 -2.88 -1.14
CA ALA A 191 16.13 -2.63 -1.03
C ALA A 191 15.80 -1.54 -0.02
N ALA A 192 16.40 -1.58 1.19
CA ALA A 192 16.23 -0.52 2.17
C ALA A 192 16.80 0.83 1.68
N LEU A 193 18.03 0.84 1.16
CA LEU A 193 18.69 2.07 0.71
C LEU A 193 17.94 2.74 -0.45
N ASN A 194 17.54 1.98 -1.47
CA ASN A 194 16.82 2.49 -2.62
C ASN A 194 15.43 3.01 -2.24
N SER A 195 14.70 2.28 -1.38
CA SER A 195 13.42 2.76 -0.82
C SER A 195 13.60 4.09 -0.08
N TYR A 196 14.64 4.20 0.75
CA TYR A 196 14.95 5.44 1.47
C TYR A 196 15.30 6.59 0.53
N PHE A 197 16.19 6.38 -0.45
CA PHE A 197 16.60 7.43 -1.38
C PHE A 197 15.44 7.90 -2.27
N SER A 198 14.59 6.99 -2.74
CA SER A 198 13.37 7.35 -3.48
C SER A 198 12.44 8.21 -2.64
N LEU A 199 12.20 7.84 -1.37
CA LEU A 199 11.38 8.59 -0.43
C LEU A 199 11.92 10.01 -0.17
N VAL A 200 13.23 10.15 0.04
CA VAL A 200 13.87 11.46 0.23
C VAL A 200 13.73 12.33 -1.02
N ALA A 201 13.95 11.73 -2.21
CA ALA A 201 13.80 12.45 -3.47
C ALA A 201 12.34 12.87 -3.73
N SER A 202 11.36 12.01 -3.47
CA SER A 202 9.94 12.35 -3.67
C SER A 202 9.46 13.46 -2.74
N THR A 203 9.82 13.39 -1.46
CA THR A 203 9.40 14.40 -0.46
C THR A 203 9.97 15.77 -0.78
N SER A 204 11.27 15.83 -1.10
CA SER A 204 11.96 17.10 -1.39
C SER A 204 11.39 17.79 -2.64
N HIS A 205 11.14 17.03 -3.71
CA HIS A 205 10.62 17.59 -4.96
C HIS A 205 9.12 17.92 -4.91
N ALA A 206 8.31 17.13 -4.20
CA ALA A 206 6.91 17.48 -3.98
C ALA A 206 6.78 18.79 -3.17
N GLY A 207 7.59 18.97 -2.13
CA GLY A 207 7.64 20.21 -1.36
C GLY A 207 8.12 21.41 -2.19
N ALA A 208 9.18 21.23 -2.99
CA ALA A 208 9.67 22.29 -3.87
C ALA A 208 8.65 22.70 -4.95
N LEU A 209 7.98 21.72 -5.56
CA LEU A 209 6.97 21.97 -6.58
C LEU A 209 5.76 22.72 -6.02
N HIS A 210 5.30 22.33 -4.82
CA HIS A 210 4.22 23.02 -4.13
C HIS A 210 4.58 24.47 -3.81
N GLY A 211 5.78 24.71 -3.25
CA GLY A 211 6.26 26.05 -2.94
C GLY A 211 6.33 26.96 -4.16
N ALA A 212 6.58 26.41 -5.36
CA ALA A 212 6.62 27.15 -6.61
C ALA A 212 5.22 27.47 -7.19
N HIS A 213 4.23 26.59 -7.03
CA HIS A 213 2.94 26.70 -7.73
C HIS A 213 1.75 27.11 -6.85
N SER A 214 1.79 26.86 -5.54
CA SER A 214 0.63 27.07 -4.67
C SER A 214 1.00 27.40 -3.21
N PRO A 215 1.90 28.38 -2.97
CA PRO A 215 2.47 28.64 -1.63
C PRO A 215 1.44 28.94 -0.54
N ASP A 216 0.26 29.46 -0.90
CA ASP A 216 -0.78 29.85 0.06
C ASP A 216 -1.69 28.70 0.52
N HIS A 217 -1.54 27.49 -0.04
CA HIS A 217 -2.47 26.37 0.17
C HIS A 217 -1.86 25.27 1.06
N VAL A 218 -1.69 25.55 2.36
CA VAL A 218 -1.06 24.62 3.33
C VAL A 218 -1.69 23.22 3.38
N LEU A 219 -3.02 23.12 3.24
CA LEU A 219 -3.68 21.81 3.21
C LEU A 219 -3.36 21.03 1.92
N LEU A 220 -3.27 21.73 0.78
CA LEU A 220 -2.89 21.13 -0.49
C LEU A 220 -1.43 20.64 -0.42
N HIS A 221 -0.54 21.44 0.18
CA HIS A 221 0.86 21.05 0.43
C HIS A 221 0.96 19.70 1.15
N GLN A 222 0.21 19.57 2.24
CA GLN A 222 0.24 18.39 3.09
C GLN A 222 -0.22 17.15 2.31
N VAL A 223 -1.31 17.25 1.55
CA VAL A 223 -1.83 16.13 0.74
C VAL A 223 -0.85 15.76 -0.38
N GLN A 224 -0.28 16.75 -1.08
CA GLN A 224 0.65 16.51 -2.19
C GLN A 224 1.93 15.80 -1.75
N ILE A 225 2.51 16.22 -0.61
CA ILE A 225 3.68 15.54 -0.05
C ILE A 225 3.33 14.10 0.32
N GLN A 226 2.19 13.87 0.97
CA GLN A 226 1.80 12.53 1.37
C GLN A 226 1.59 11.60 0.18
N ASP A 227 0.84 12.04 -0.82
CA ASP A 227 0.56 11.23 -2.00
C ASP A 227 1.86 10.93 -2.77
N ALA A 228 2.76 11.90 -2.90
CA ALA A 228 4.08 11.69 -3.49
C ALA A 228 4.91 10.66 -2.72
N THR A 229 4.92 10.74 -1.38
CA THR A 229 5.64 9.75 -0.57
C THR A 229 5.06 8.34 -0.72
N LEU A 230 3.73 8.19 -0.70
CA LEU A 230 3.05 6.91 -0.84
C LEU A 230 3.27 6.30 -2.24
N ALA A 231 3.28 7.13 -3.29
CA ALA A 231 3.59 6.66 -4.63
C ALA A 231 5.06 6.22 -4.76
N ALA A 232 6.00 6.91 -4.11
CA ALA A 232 7.42 6.54 -4.16
C ALA A 232 7.69 5.21 -3.45
N MET A 233 6.97 4.96 -2.34
CA MET A 233 6.94 3.66 -1.65
C MET A 233 6.47 2.54 -2.59
N ALA A 234 5.35 2.77 -3.30
CA ALA A 234 4.79 1.79 -4.22
C ALA A 234 5.72 1.48 -5.40
N VAL A 235 6.46 2.45 -5.93
CA VAL A 235 7.41 2.24 -7.04
C VAL A 235 8.64 1.43 -6.60
N MET A 236 9.14 1.63 -5.37
CA MET A 236 10.31 0.92 -4.87
C MET A 236 10.05 -0.51 -4.38
N GLY A 237 8.79 -0.94 -4.25
CA GLY A 237 8.46 -2.32 -3.86
C GLY A 237 9.14 -3.38 -4.74
N MET A 238 9.09 -3.21 -6.07
CA MET A 238 9.75 -4.07 -7.04
C MET A 238 11.16 -3.58 -7.36
N ALA A 239 11.31 -2.29 -7.66
CA ALA A 239 12.59 -1.75 -8.15
C ALA A 239 13.68 -1.71 -7.08
N GLY A 240 13.32 -1.66 -5.79
CA GLY A 240 14.25 -1.49 -4.68
C GLY A 240 15.29 -2.60 -4.59
N GLU A 241 14.89 -3.86 -4.81
CA GLU A 241 15.81 -5.01 -4.80
C GLU A 241 16.61 -5.18 -6.12
N MET A 242 16.15 -4.56 -7.21
CA MET A 242 16.75 -4.71 -8.54
C MET A 242 17.85 -3.69 -8.82
N LEU A 243 17.80 -2.54 -8.14
CA LEU A 243 18.73 -1.43 -8.36
C LEU A 243 20.00 -1.63 -7.53
N LEU A 244 21.13 -1.86 -8.22
CA LEU A 244 22.45 -1.99 -7.58
C LEU A 244 23.12 -0.63 -7.28
N THR A 245 22.45 0.48 -7.61
CA THR A 245 22.95 1.85 -7.37
C THR A 245 21.80 2.77 -7.00
N PRO A 246 22.05 3.83 -6.18
CA PRO A 246 20.98 4.69 -5.67
C PRO A 246 20.43 5.67 -6.73
N PHE A 247 21.13 5.87 -7.85
CA PHE A 247 20.73 6.83 -8.87
C PHE A 247 19.37 6.52 -9.48
N GLY A 248 19.09 5.25 -9.76
CA GLY A 248 17.78 4.84 -10.28
C GLY A 248 16.65 5.15 -9.29
N ALA A 249 16.89 4.94 -7.99
CA ALA A 249 15.92 5.21 -6.94
C ALA A 249 15.67 6.72 -6.77
N LEU A 250 16.72 7.54 -6.79
CA LEU A 250 16.62 9.00 -6.73
C LEU A 250 15.84 9.57 -7.92
N ILE A 251 16.10 9.07 -9.13
CA ILE A 251 15.38 9.51 -10.35
C ILE A 251 13.90 9.10 -10.27
N ALA A 252 13.61 7.86 -9.86
CA ALA A 252 12.23 7.41 -9.70
C ALA A 252 11.48 8.26 -8.66
N GLY A 253 12.09 8.50 -7.50
CA GLY A 253 11.52 9.35 -6.45
C GLY A 253 11.31 10.79 -6.91
N PHE A 254 12.26 11.37 -7.65
CA PHE A 254 12.14 12.67 -8.29
C PHE A 254 10.91 12.75 -9.21
N LEU A 255 10.79 11.80 -10.15
CA LEU A 255 9.68 11.77 -11.10
C LEU A 255 8.33 11.63 -10.38
N VAL A 256 8.25 10.77 -9.37
CA VAL A 256 7.03 10.60 -8.56
C VAL A 256 6.69 11.88 -7.79
N GLY A 257 7.70 12.55 -7.23
CA GLY A 257 7.56 13.84 -6.53
C GLY A 257 7.07 14.97 -7.43
N LEU A 258 7.31 14.89 -8.74
CA LEU A 258 6.77 15.84 -9.72
C LEU A 258 5.37 15.46 -10.22
N ILE A 259 5.12 14.18 -10.50
CA ILE A 259 3.86 13.73 -11.11
C ILE A 259 2.70 13.78 -10.11
N SER A 260 2.92 13.34 -8.87
CA SER A 260 1.84 13.19 -7.89
C SER A 260 1.13 14.50 -7.55
N PRO A 261 1.85 15.63 -7.33
CA PRO A 261 1.20 16.93 -7.13
C PRO A 261 0.41 17.42 -8.35
N LEU A 262 0.91 17.18 -9.57
CA LEU A 262 0.25 17.59 -10.82
C LEU A 262 -1.09 16.87 -11.04
N VAL A 263 -1.21 15.62 -10.59
CA VAL A 263 -2.49 14.88 -10.67
C VAL A 263 -3.55 15.50 -9.75
N LEU A 264 -3.14 16.03 -8.60
CA LEU A 264 -4.03 16.72 -7.67
C LEU A 264 -4.35 18.16 -8.09
N ASP A 265 -3.39 18.82 -8.74
CA ASP A 265 -3.53 20.18 -9.29
C ASP A 265 -4.23 20.23 -10.64
N ALA A 266 -4.46 19.07 -11.28
CA ALA A 266 -5.21 18.98 -12.51
C ALA A 266 -6.55 19.71 -12.32
N PRO A 267 -6.80 20.81 -13.07
CA PRO A 267 -8.06 21.50 -12.97
C PRO A 267 -9.14 20.47 -13.30
N SER A 268 -10.33 20.62 -12.71
CA SER A 268 -11.52 19.94 -13.19
C SER A 268 -11.82 20.41 -14.62
N TRP A 269 -11.04 19.93 -15.59
CA TRP A 269 -11.04 20.29 -16.99
C TRP A 269 -12.26 19.60 -17.61
N GLY A 270 -13.40 20.24 -17.39
CA GLY A 270 -14.73 19.71 -17.64
C GLY A 270 -15.84 20.43 -16.86
N ARG A 271 -15.52 21.41 -15.99
CA ARG A 271 -16.52 22.28 -15.33
C ARG A 271 -16.55 23.72 -15.83
N HIS A 272 -16.30 23.90 -17.12
CA HIS A 272 -16.72 25.04 -17.96
C HIS A 272 -17.18 24.39 -19.27
N ASN A 273 -18.43 24.46 -19.77
CA ASN A 273 -19.40 25.56 -19.94
C ASN A 273 -20.78 24.94 -20.31
N PRO A 274 -21.86 25.72 -20.52
CA PRO A 274 -22.16 27.06 -20.02
C PRO A 274 -23.29 27.07 -18.96
#